data_AF-A0A2I1BYM4-F1
#
_entry.id   AF-A0A2I1BYM4-F1
#
_cell.length_a   1.000
_cell.length_b   1.000
_cell.length_c   1.000
_cell.angle_alpha   90.00
_cell.angle_beta   90.00
_cell.angle_gamma   90.00
#
_symmetry.space_group_name_H-M   'P 1'
#
loop_
_entity.id
_entity.type
_entity.pdbx_description
1 polymer ?
#
loop_
_entity_poly.entity_id
_entity_poly.type
_entity_poly.pdbx_seq_one_letter_code
_entity_poly.pdbx_strand_id
1 'polypeptide(L)'
;MADFKFRGDLAANKELVCSISRLLKAHGIPNLLWGDFVFNLYGVPLQVSDFSFVIPDDLIDRARTVLEIAKFPLCHLGQTCPAIQPNRPAPTPYAHFNIKQKGDPRKWFRVELHRKSCYLRN
;
A
#
# COMPACT_ATOMS: atom_id res chain seq x y z
N MET A 1 -17.84 1.87 4.25
CA MET A 1 -17.18 1.42 3.01
C MET A 1 -16.50 0.06 3.19
N ALA A 2 -17.12 -0.88 3.92
CA ALA A 2 -16.57 -2.25 4.04
C ALA A 2 -16.59 -2.97 2.67
N ASP A 3 -17.48 -2.53 1.77
CA ASP A 3 -17.70 -3.17 0.47
C ASP A 3 -16.90 -2.58 -0.68
N PHE A 4 -15.88 -1.74 -0.40
CA PHE A 4 -15.03 -1.20 -1.45
C PHE A 4 -14.30 -2.34 -2.20
N LYS A 5 -14.34 -2.30 -3.54
CA LYS A 5 -13.59 -3.19 -4.42
C LYS A 5 -12.74 -2.38 -5.39
N PHE A 6 -11.47 -2.73 -5.49
CA PHE A 6 -10.55 -2.17 -6.48
C PHE A 6 -10.94 -2.65 -7.88
N ARG A 7 -11.02 -1.73 -8.84
CA ARG A 7 -11.50 -1.99 -10.21
C ARG A 7 -10.39 -1.97 -11.27
N GLY A 8 -9.13 -1.83 -10.88
CA GLY A 8 -7.98 -1.88 -11.81
C GLY A 8 -7.78 -0.63 -12.67
N ASP A 9 -8.76 0.27 -12.72
CA ASP A 9 -8.80 1.49 -13.52
C ASP A 9 -8.64 2.78 -12.67
N LEU A 10 -8.61 2.64 -11.34
CA LEU A 10 -8.45 3.75 -10.42
C LEU A 10 -7.05 4.34 -10.53
N ALA A 11 -6.98 5.65 -10.72
CA ALA A 11 -5.72 6.38 -10.67
C ALA A 11 -5.10 6.26 -9.28
N ALA A 12 -3.77 6.14 -9.22
CA ALA A 12 -3.03 6.24 -7.98
C ALA A 12 -3.07 7.69 -7.48
N ASN A 13 -4.08 8.02 -6.68
CA ASN A 13 -4.34 9.36 -6.17
C ASN A 13 -4.75 9.35 -4.68
N LYS A 14 -5.03 10.55 -4.16
CA LYS A 14 -5.46 10.76 -2.77
C LYS A 14 -6.77 10.02 -2.45
N GLU A 15 -7.70 9.95 -3.40
CA GLU A 15 -8.99 9.27 -3.24
C GLU A 15 -8.81 7.77 -3.03
N LEU A 16 -7.88 7.14 -3.76
CA LEU A 16 -7.55 5.72 -3.57
C LEU A 16 -6.94 5.48 -2.17
N VAL A 17 -6.03 6.33 -1.73
CA VAL A 17 -5.46 6.27 -0.37
C VAL A 17 -6.53 6.38 0.70
N CYS A 18 -7.44 7.35 0.58
CA CYS A 18 -8.58 7.49 1.50
C CYS A 18 -9.50 6.28 1.47
N SER A 19 -9.72 5.67 0.30
CA SER A 19 -10.57 4.48 0.15
C SER A 19 -9.96 3.26 0.84
N ILE A 20 -8.66 3.04 0.68
CA ILE A 20 -7.91 1.98 1.36
C ILE A 20 -7.94 2.19 2.88
N SER A 21 -7.64 3.40 3.35
CA SER A 21 -7.62 3.71 4.78
C SER A 21 -9.00 3.50 5.43
N ARG A 22 -10.08 3.92 4.76
CA ARG A 22 -11.47 3.71 5.21
C ARG A 22 -11.87 2.24 5.18
N LEU A 23 -11.44 1.48 4.18
CA LEU A 23 -11.67 0.04 4.11
C LEU A 23 -11.03 -0.67 5.31
N LEU A 24 -9.74 -0.46 5.54
CA LEU A 24 -9.02 -1.03 6.69
C LEU A 24 -9.67 -0.63 8.02
N LYS A 25 -10.00 0.66 8.19
CA LYS A 25 -10.70 1.16 9.39
C LYS A 25 -12.06 0.48 9.59
N ALA A 26 -12.84 0.28 8.52
CA ALA A 26 -14.15 -0.38 8.60
C ALA A 26 -14.05 -1.85 9.06
N HIS A 27 -12.89 -2.50 8.86
CA HIS A 27 -12.60 -3.84 9.37
C HIS A 27 -11.87 -3.84 10.73
N GLY A 28 -11.82 -2.70 11.42
CA GLY A 28 -11.20 -2.57 12.75
C GLY A 28 -9.67 -2.57 12.71
N ILE A 29 -9.06 -2.23 11.57
CA ILE A 29 -7.60 -2.22 11.39
C ILE A 29 -7.11 -0.77 11.37
N PRO A 30 -6.47 -0.28 12.45
CA PRO A 30 -5.82 1.02 12.43
C PRO A 30 -4.66 0.98 11.43
N ASN A 31 -4.47 2.09 10.72
CA ASN A 31 -3.46 2.21 9.67
C ASN A 31 -2.92 3.64 9.64
N LEU A 32 -1.66 3.78 9.25
CA LEU A 32 -0.98 5.06 9.05
C LEU A 32 -0.40 5.09 7.63
N LEU A 33 -0.66 6.17 6.89
CA LEU A 33 -0.01 6.41 5.60
C LEU A 33 1.45 6.85 5.84
N TRP A 34 2.38 6.28 5.08
CA TRP A 34 3.80 6.57 5.15
C TRP A 34 4.46 6.64 3.76
N GLY A 35 5.72 7.08 3.70
CA GLY A 35 6.53 7.13 2.46
C GLY A 35 6.32 8.39 1.62
N ASP A 36 6.75 8.34 0.36
CA ASP A 36 6.89 9.49 -0.55
C ASP A 36 5.58 10.26 -0.80
N PHE A 37 4.44 9.56 -0.74
CA PHE A 37 3.14 10.22 -0.92
C PHE A 37 2.83 11.19 0.22
N VAL A 38 3.32 10.96 1.45
CA VAL A 38 3.14 11.88 2.58
C VAL A 38 3.82 13.23 2.29
N PHE A 39 5.04 13.22 1.76
CA PHE A 39 5.74 14.46 1.39
C PHE A 39 5.03 15.23 0.28
N ASN A 40 4.43 14.52 -0.69
CA ASN A 40 3.57 15.16 -1.70
C ASN A 40 2.33 15.83 -1.10
N LEU A 41 1.71 15.25 -0.07
CA LEU A 41 0.60 15.90 0.64
C LEU A 41 1.03 17.20 1.33
N TYR A 42 2.30 17.34 1.68
CA TYR A 42 2.90 18.57 2.22
C TYR A 42 3.50 19.49 1.15
N GLY A 43 3.26 19.23 -0.14
CA GLY A 43 3.67 20.10 -1.24
C GLY A 43 5.07 19.84 -1.81
N VAL A 44 5.75 18.78 -1.38
CA VAL A 44 7.06 18.39 -1.96
C VAL A 44 6.81 17.48 -3.18
N PRO A 45 7.18 17.88 -4.41
CA PRO A 45 6.80 17.17 -5.63
C PRO A 45 7.70 15.94 -5.90
N LEU A 46 7.60 14.91 -5.06
CA LEU A 46 8.34 13.66 -5.24
C LEU A 46 7.64 12.76 -6.26
N GLN A 47 8.42 12.01 -7.03
CA GLN A 47 7.89 10.94 -7.87
C GLN A 47 7.44 9.77 -6.97
N VAL A 48 6.13 9.56 -6.86
CA VAL A 48 5.55 8.47 -6.05
C VAL A 48 5.46 7.19 -6.86
N SER A 49 5.91 6.08 -6.28
CA SER A 49 5.82 4.75 -6.90
C SER A 49 4.95 3.77 -6.11
N ASP A 50 4.54 4.15 -4.90
CA ASP A 50 3.72 3.33 -4.03
C ASP A 50 2.89 4.15 -3.03
N PHE A 51 1.88 3.51 -2.46
CA PHE A 51 1.22 3.91 -1.23
C PHE A 51 1.57 2.93 -0.12
N SER A 52 2.33 3.40 0.86
CA SER A 52 2.76 2.60 1.99
C SER A 52 1.84 2.81 3.20
N PHE A 53 1.31 1.72 3.74
CA PHE A 53 0.51 1.71 4.96
C PHE A 53 1.23 0.94 6.06
N VAL A 54 1.41 1.57 7.21
CA VAL A 54 1.91 0.95 8.43
C VAL A 54 0.73 0.39 9.22
N ILE A 55 0.83 -0.90 9.58
CA ILE A 55 -0.21 -1.70 10.24
C ILE A 55 0.36 -2.29 11.54
N PRO A 56 -0.41 -2.37 12.64
CA PRO A 56 0.01 -3.15 13.81
C PRO A 56 0.37 -4.58 13.43
N ASP A 57 1.47 -5.07 13.99
CA ASP A 57 2.04 -6.37 13.66
C ASP A 57 1.05 -7.53 13.81
N ASP A 58 0.19 -7.48 14.84
CA ASP A 58 -0.83 -8.48 15.15
C ASP A 58 -2.02 -8.47 14.18
N LEU A 59 -2.19 -7.40 13.39
CA LEU A 59 -3.30 -7.22 12.45
C LEU A 59 -2.87 -7.28 10.98
N ILE A 60 -1.57 -7.45 10.70
CA ILE A 60 -1.05 -7.30 9.34
C ILE A 60 -1.53 -8.38 8.36
N ASP A 61 -1.70 -9.62 8.85
CA ASP A 61 -2.29 -10.70 8.06
C ASP A 61 -3.74 -10.41 7.70
N ARG A 62 -4.52 -9.89 8.66
CA ARG A 62 -5.90 -9.48 8.43
C ARG A 62 -5.99 -8.34 7.42
N ALA A 63 -5.08 -7.36 7.50
CA ALA A 63 -5.01 -6.25 6.55
C ALA A 63 -4.74 -6.73 5.12
N ARG A 64 -3.78 -7.66 4.96
CA ARG A 64 -3.50 -8.31 3.68
C ARG A 64 -4.76 -8.98 3.12
N THR A 65 -5.42 -9.83 3.91
CA THR A 65 -6.65 -10.54 3.50
C THR A 65 -7.77 -9.58 3.12
N VAL A 66 -7.96 -8.47 3.85
CA VAL A 66 -8.96 -7.45 3.51
C VAL A 66 -8.69 -6.85 2.13
N LEU A 67 -7.44 -6.53 1.80
CA LEU A 67 -7.09 -6.00 0.47
C LEU A 67 -7.26 -7.05 -0.64
N GLU A 68 -6.90 -8.31 -0.39
CA GLU A 68 -7.15 -9.41 -1.34
C GLU A 68 -8.65 -9.59 -1.62
N ILE A 69 -9.49 -9.62 -0.58
CA ILE A 69 -10.96 -9.68 -0.70
C ILE A 69 -11.51 -8.44 -1.43
N ALA A 70 -10.87 -7.28 -1.25
CA ALA A 70 -11.16 -6.05 -1.98
C ALA A 70 -10.59 -6.02 -3.40
N LYS A 71 -10.11 -7.16 -3.92
CA LYS A 71 -9.62 -7.34 -5.30
C LYS A 71 -8.36 -6.54 -5.63
N PHE A 72 -7.56 -6.15 -4.62
CA PHE A 72 -6.20 -5.69 -4.88
C PHE A 72 -5.35 -6.88 -5.35
N PRO A 73 -4.61 -6.74 -6.46
CA PRO A 73 -3.81 -7.83 -7.02
C PRO A 73 -2.52 -8.03 -6.22
N LEU A 74 -2.52 -9.03 -5.34
CA LEU A 74 -1.32 -9.41 -4.58
C LEU A 74 -0.20 -9.83 -5.54
N CYS A 75 1.03 -9.39 -5.27
CA CYS A 75 2.19 -9.87 -6.01
C CYS A 75 2.55 -11.31 -5.61
N HIS A 76 2.48 -12.24 -6.56
CA HIS A 76 2.81 -13.65 -6.35
C HIS A 76 4.30 -13.92 -6.12
N LEU A 77 5.17 -12.99 -6.53
CA LEU A 77 6.61 -13.07 -6.23
C LEU A 77 6.90 -12.79 -4.75
N GLY A 78 5.97 -12.16 -4.02
CA GLY A 78 6.12 -11.91 -2.59
C GLY A 78 7.45 -11.24 -2.25
N GLN A 79 8.20 -11.86 -1.34
CA GLN A 79 9.49 -11.34 -0.86
C GLN A 79 10.60 -11.37 -1.91
N THR A 80 10.50 -12.17 -2.98
CA THR A 80 11.51 -12.25 -4.06
C THR A 80 11.24 -11.28 -5.20
N CYS A 81 10.22 -10.42 -5.08
CA CYS A 81 9.90 -9.45 -6.11
C CYS A 81 11.03 -8.42 -6.28
N PRO A 82 11.57 -8.21 -7.50
CA PRO A 82 12.58 -7.19 -7.76
C PRO A 82 12.14 -5.77 -7.42
N ALA A 83 10.83 -5.49 -7.40
CA ALA A 83 10.30 -4.18 -7.03
C ALA A 83 10.52 -3.83 -5.55
N ILE A 84 10.88 -4.80 -4.70
CA ILE A 84 11.11 -4.61 -3.27
C ILE A 84 12.50 -5.10 -2.79
N GLN A 85 13.35 -5.62 -3.68
CA GLN A 85 14.70 -6.11 -3.38
C GLN A 85 15.78 -5.37 -4.19
N PRO A 86 17.08 -5.45 -3.81
CA PRO A 86 17.63 -5.42 -2.46
C PRO A 86 18.22 -4.03 -2.09
N ASN A 87 18.30 -3.11 -3.05
CA ASN A 87 18.97 -1.81 -2.89
C ASN A 87 18.02 -0.67 -2.48
N ARG A 88 16.90 -0.99 -1.82
CA ARG A 88 15.93 0.04 -1.43
C ARG A 88 16.30 0.62 -0.05
N PRO A 89 16.26 1.94 0.14
CA PRO A 89 16.56 2.57 1.43
C PRO A 89 15.44 2.37 2.48
N ALA A 90 14.26 1.91 2.06
CA ALA A 90 13.10 1.71 2.94
C ALA A 90 12.98 0.25 3.45
N PRO A 91 12.44 0.00 4.66
CA PRO A 91 12.17 -1.35 5.16
C PRO A 91 11.36 -2.19 4.17
N THR A 92 11.67 -3.48 4.02
CA THR A 92 10.93 -4.39 3.12
C THR A 92 9.46 -4.52 3.56
N PRO A 93 8.49 -4.38 2.64
CA PRO A 93 7.08 -4.53 2.97
C PRO A 93 6.77 -5.98 3.31
N TYR A 94 5.82 -6.17 4.22
CA TYR A 94 5.27 -7.50 4.52
C TYR A 94 4.56 -8.10 3.31
N ALA A 95 3.75 -7.28 2.64
CA ALA A 95 3.06 -7.62 1.41
C ALA A 95 2.96 -6.39 0.50
N HIS A 96 2.93 -6.60 -0.81
CA HIS A 96 2.64 -5.54 -1.77
C HIS A 96 1.67 -6.01 -2.86
N PHE A 97 0.89 -5.05 -3.35
CA PHE A 97 -0.15 -5.23 -4.37
C PHE A 97 0.18 -4.37 -5.58
N ASN A 98 0.15 -4.95 -6.78
CA ASN A 98 0.56 -4.28 -8.01
C ASN A 98 -0.63 -3.61 -8.70
N ILE A 99 -0.87 -2.35 -8.40
CA ILE A 99 -1.95 -1.59 -9.06
C ILE A 99 -1.42 -0.96 -10.36
N LYS A 100 -2.13 -1.20 -11.48
CA LYS A 100 -1.80 -0.55 -12.74
C LYS A 100 -2.25 0.89 -12.71
N GLN A 101 -1.39 1.81 -13.14
CA GLN A 101 -1.82 3.19 -13.35
C GLN A 101 -2.49 3.31 -14.72
N LYS A 102 -3.68 3.92 -14.75
CA LYS A 102 -4.36 4.24 -16.01
C LYS A 102 -3.47 5.19 -16.84
N GLY A 103 -3.11 4.78 -18.06
CA GLY A 103 -2.38 5.61 -19.01
C GLY A 103 -0.85 5.40 -19.09
N ASP A 104 -0.25 4.61 -18.19
CA ASP A 104 1.17 4.24 -18.30
C ASP A 104 1.37 2.74 -18.04
N PRO A 105 1.46 1.90 -19.10
CA PRO A 105 1.62 0.46 -18.97
C PRO A 105 3.00 0.03 -18.43
N ARG A 106 3.96 0.96 -18.31
CA ARG A 106 5.34 0.69 -17.86
C ARG A 106 5.57 1.06 -16.40
N LYS A 107 4.65 1.80 -15.76
CA LYS A 107 4.72 2.13 -14.33
C LYS A 107 3.86 1.16 -13.50
N TRP A 108 4.53 0.25 -12.82
CA TRP A 108 3.95 -0.56 -11.75
C TRP A 108 3.86 0.31 -10.50
N PHE A 109 2.65 0.71 -10.13
CA PHE A 109 2.41 1.41 -8.88
C PHE A 109 2.00 0.38 -7.81
N ARG A 110 2.47 0.54 -6.57
CA ARG A 110 2.23 -0.46 -5.52
C ARG A 110 1.37 0.08 -4.39
N VAL A 111 0.64 -0.81 -3.74
CA VAL A 111 0.19 -0.61 -2.36
C VAL A 111 1.04 -1.53 -1.50
N GLU A 112 1.70 -0.98 -0.49
CA GLU A 112 2.59 -1.73 0.40
C GLU A 112 2.03 -1.76 1.82
N LEU A 113 2.10 -2.93 2.46
CA LEU A 113 1.79 -3.10 3.88
C LEU A 113 3.08 -3.31 4.66
N HIS A 114 3.25 -2.51 5.70
CA HIS A 114 4.43 -2.49 6.55
C HIS A 114 4.06 -2.82 7.99
N ARG A 115 4.89 -3.62 8.66
CA ARG A 115 4.76 -3.83 10.11
C ARG A 115 5.12 -2.56 10.84
N LYS A 116 4.38 -2.23 11.90
CA LYS A 116 4.69 -1.09 12.79
C LYS A 116 6.10 -1.23 13.35
N SER A 117 6.50 -2.44 13.75
CA SER A 117 7.83 -2.72 14.30
C SER A 117 8.99 -2.37 13.36
N CYS A 118 8.75 -2.25 12.04
CA CYS A 118 9.77 -1.84 11.08
C CYS A 118 10.07 -0.32 11.08
N TYR A 119 9.18 0.51 11.61
CA TYR A 119 9.30 1.98 11.58
C TYR A 119 9.28 2.63 12.95
N LEU A 120 8.52 2.07 13.89
CA LEU A 120 8.33 2.63 15.22
C LEU A 120 8.74 1.56 16.23
N ARG A 121 9.96 1.71 16.78
CA ARG A 121 10.37 0.93 17.96
C ARG A 121 9.61 1.50 19.16
N ASN A 122 8.97 0.63 19.94
CA ASN A 122 8.40 1.01 21.22
C ASN A 122 9.51 1.37 22.21
#